data_AF-A0A090K7H8-F1
#
_entry.id   AF-A0A090K7H8-F1
#
_cell.length_a   1.000
_cell.length_b   1.000
_cell.length_c   1.000
_cell.angle_alpha   90.00
_cell.angle_beta   90.00
_cell.angle_gamma   90.00
#
_symmetry.space_group_name_H-M   'P 1'
#
loop_
_entity.id
_entity.type
_entity.pdbx_description
1 polymer ?
#
loop_
_entity_poly.entity_id
_entity_poly.type
_entity_poly.pdbx_seq_one_letter_code
_entity_poly.pdbx_strand_id
1 'polypeptide(L)'
;MIHRIYLLFILIGFPSIVYSSTDIYFERFKPKACTHEQKNGDLVFNIDNNRIDLSDAALTCTKEVVNNKWFYHIEYDGYDFNYDDINDKLDLTVKVQAFMDSTVAYTKTDNDSFVKLGKRSIVNDINNNWSVGNHVIKNQESLQFSIIDAKLSLNDYYVNDNRFIKAKLVEPDAGYEHKYIIGTGSNLVSGEFRKPRKTIKLDSKLATITGAGSSSIKKDFAIHNINFKLTIMSRNEEIIDSNLSDYSSYPSGSTFSKAYPEQDRESTHYPSFSWDHIPRWLAVRKATSFTNEEVLSISNYDIVMLEKSNHQGLKTVDAGILDAATRLKQINENLTTLFYFNARVHYTGYSFDQEFEDNKWDWSKKVTDNNNVESIFMFKDRYYYHEFTSPGMRAWWAKSVLDTVSHPQIDGLFIDAIAKTPKEDLNNPLFVNGKPNTDFALLVDDVAKNLPGDKLFIGNTLRAETNNGSRSHLKYQDGSYLERWTIPMKGTSPKMSSADAISLSIQLMREASSKGKVIMLQSSPVTDDPIPNSLVEKKAYLAKHVDFPLAVFLIAAGENSFFSYQLGVSADEKVQDIWNSDYIPQLNRPLGQPLTEPKQTGFIYERKFEFVDVWVDVEKKIARLTWK
;
A
#
# COMPACT_ATOMS: atom_id res chain seq x y z
N MET A 1 -16.08 -28.01 54.23
CA MET A 1 -14.75 -27.39 54.39
C MET A 1 -13.78 -28.02 53.40
N ILE A 2 -13.88 -27.67 52.10
CA ILE A 2 -12.89 -28.01 51.06
C ILE A 2 -12.90 -26.82 50.08
N HIS A 3 -11.89 -25.96 50.15
CA HIS A 3 -11.65 -24.91 49.15
C HIS A 3 -10.69 -25.49 48.09
N ARG A 4 -11.15 -25.55 46.84
CA ARG A 4 -10.27 -25.76 45.67
C ARG A 4 -9.71 -24.40 45.25
N ILE A 5 -8.40 -24.25 45.38
CA ILE A 5 -7.64 -23.14 44.81
C ILE A 5 -7.49 -23.40 43.31
N TYR A 6 -8.08 -22.55 42.47
CA TYR A 6 -7.72 -22.45 41.06
C TYR A 6 -6.62 -21.40 40.92
N LEU A 7 -5.42 -21.84 40.53
CA LEU A 7 -4.35 -20.94 40.09
C LEU A 7 -4.77 -20.31 38.76
N LEU A 8 -4.92 -18.99 38.75
CA LEU A 8 -5.02 -18.19 37.53
C LEU A 8 -3.60 -18.06 36.95
N PHE A 9 -3.31 -18.76 35.84
CA PHE A 9 -2.14 -18.45 35.02
C PHE A 9 -2.48 -17.20 34.20
N ILE A 10 -2.04 -16.04 34.68
CA ILE A 10 -1.99 -14.82 33.87
C ILE A 10 -0.84 -15.01 32.88
N LEU A 11 -1.15 -15.43 31.65
CA LEU A 11 -0.22 -15.25 30.53
C LEU A 11 -0.15 -13.75 30.26
N ILE A 12 0.89 -13.11 30.77
CA ILE A 12 1.27 -11.77 30.35
C ILE A 12 1.79 -11.91 28.92
N GLY A 13 0.90 -11.70 27.94
CA GLY A 13 1.31 -11.48 26.56
C GLY A 13 2.08 -10.17 26.52
N PHE A 14 3.38 -10.24 26.26
CA PHE A 14 4.15 -9.04 25.95
C PHE A 14 3.61 -8.44 24.65
N PRO A 15 3.20 -7.16 24.60
CA PRO A 15 2.84 -6.52 23.35
C PRO A 15 4.05 -6.55 22.42
N SER A 16 3.85 -7.05 21.20
CA SER A 16 4.85 -6.94 20.14
C SER A 16 4.92 -5.47 19.72
N ILE A 17 6.02 -4.80 20.02
CA ILE A 17 6.25 -3.41 19.63
C ILE A 17 6.47 -3.37 18.11
N VAL A 18 5.59 -2.69 17.39
CA VAL A 18 5.72 -2.44 15.95
C VAL A 18 6.35 -1.07 15.76
N TYR A 19 7.55 -1.03 15.21
CA TYR A 19 8.27 0.21 14.94
C TYR A 19 8.09 0.61 13.48
N SER A 20 8.05 1.91 13.17
CA SER A 20 8.12 2.37 11.78
C SER A 20 9.42 1.86 11.15
N SER A 21 9.30 1.22 9.99
CA SER A 21 10.44 0.60 9.32
C SER A 21 10.64 1.17 7.92
N THR A 22 11.84 1.70 7.67
CA THR A 22 12.26 2.17 6.35
C THR A 22 13.26 1.17 5.76
N ASP A 23 12.94 0.63 4.59
CA ASP A 23 13.78 -0.32 3.90
C ASP A 23 14.67 0.37 2.86
N ILE A 24 15.98 0.15 2.95
CA ILE A 24 16.96 0.65 1.99
C ILE A 24 17.48 -0.53 1.18
N TYR A 25 17.18 -0.56 -0.12
CA TYR A 25 17.59 -1.64 -1.00
C TYR A 25 18.75 -1.24 -1.90
N PHE A 26 19.95 -1.73 -1.58
CA PHE A 26 21.13 -1.58 -2.42
C PHE A 26 21.01 -2.53 -3.62
N GLU A 27 20.42 -2.02 -4.70
CA GLU A 27 20.16 -2.76 -5.94
C GLU A 27 21.44 -3.09 -6.70
N ARG A 28 22.49 -2.28 -6.49
CA ARG A 28 23.76 -2.45 -7.17
C ARG A 28 24.91 -2.00 -6.31
N PHE A 29 25.90 -2.87 -6.16
CA PHE A 29 27.15 -2.55 -5.50
C PHE A 29 28.30 -3.31 -6.18
N LYS A 30 29.18 -2.54 -6.79
CA LYS A 30 30.28 -2.99 -7.65
C LYS A 30 31.65 -2.57 -7.13
N PRO A 31 32.73 -3.26 -7.53
CA PRO A 31 34.07 -2.99 -7.00
C PRO A 31 34.57 -1.56 -7.21
N LYS A 32 34.24 -0.94 -8.36
CA LYS A 32 34.69 0.43 -8.68
C LYS A 32 33.85 1.53 -8.05
N ALA A 33 32.76 1.20 -7.34
CA ALA A 33 32.04 2.20 -6.55
C ALA A 33 33.03 2.91 -5.61
N CYS A 34 32.83 4.21 -5.39
CA CYS A 34 33.60 4.96 -4.39
C CYS A 34 35.10 5.07 -4.72
N THR A 35 35.43 5.00 -6.02
CA THR A 35 36.78 5.17 -6.57
C THR A 35 36.80 6.27 -7.62
N HIS A 36 37.99 6.73 -8.01
CA HIS A 36 38.12 7.70 -9.10
C HIS A 36 37.68 7.17 -10.47
N GLU A 37 37.59 5.84 -10.64
CA GLU A 37 37.12 5.19 -11.87
C GLU A 37 35.63 4.81 -11.82
N GLN A 38 34.91 5.27 -10.80
CA GLN A 38 33.49 4.94 -10.61
C GLN A 38 32.62 5.45 -11.75
N LYS A 39 31.54 4.73 -12.03
CA LYS A 39 30.39 5.21 -12.83
C LYS A 39 29.19 5.39 -11.91
N ASN A 40 28.27 6.30 -12.26
CA ASN A 40 27.04 6.57 -11.48
C ASN A 40 26.35 5.27 -11.05
N GLY A 41 26.17 4.36 -12.01
CA GLY A 41 25.56 3.06 -11.79
C GLY A 41 26.48 1.98 -11.23
N ASP A 42 27.53 2.26 -10.47
CA ASP A 42 28.33 1.26 -9.74
C ASP A 42 27.87 1.07 -8.28
N LEU A 43 27.27 2.10 -7.69
CA LEU A 43 26.50 2.03 -6.45
C LEU A 43 25.12 2.61 -6.73
N VAL A 44 24.09 1.83 -6.46
CA VAL A 44 22.71 2.26 -6.59
C VAL A 44 21.90 1.64 -5.47
N PHE A 45 21.11 2.46 -4.79
CA PHE A 45 20.16 2.01 -3.78
C PHE A 45 18.83 2.73 -3.91
N ASN A 46 17.80 2.16 -3.28
CA ASN A 46 16.47 2.72 -3.27
C ASN A 46 16.03 2.93 -1.82
N ILE A 47 15.45 4.10 -1.54
CA ILE A 47 14.75 4.42 -0.30
C ILE A 47 13.37 4.93 -0.71
N ASP A 48 12.30 4.30 -0.25
CA ASP A 48 10.92 4.74 -0.51
C ASP A 48 10.56 5.05 -1.99
N ASN A 49 11.07 4.22 -2.91
CA ASN A 49 10.96 4.37 -4.38
C ASN A 49 11.83 5.47 -5.00
N ASN A 50 12.59 6.23 -4.21
CA ASN A 50 13.63 7.11 -4.72
C ASN A 50 14.84 6.27 -5.07
N ARG A 51 15.30 6.36 -6.32
CA ARG A 51 16.50 5.67 -6.80
C ARG A 51 17.69 6.61 -6.72
N ILE A 52 18.63 6.29 -5.85
CA ILE A 52 19.85 7.07 -5.59
C ILE A 52 21.05 6.37 -6.20
N ASP A 53 21.94 7.11 -6.85
CA ASP A 53 23.22 6.63 -7.38
C ASP A 53 24.34 7.65 -7.20
N LEU A 54 25.57 7.33 -7.62
CA LEU A 54 26.76 8.16 -7.36
C LEU A 54 26.75 9.56 -8.03
N SER A 55 25.68 9.94 -8.75
CA SER A 55 25.47 11.33 -9.19
C SER A 55 24.69 12.20 -8.22
N ASP A 56 24.12 11.61 -7.16
CA ASP A 56 23.37 12.34 -6.15
C ASP A 56 24.31 13.20 -5.29
N ALA A 57 23.97 14.48 -5.14
CA ALA A 57 24.79 15.44 -4.38
C ALA A 57 24.80 15.13 -2.87
N ALA A 58 23.78 14.45 -2.37
CA ALA A 58 23.64 14.03 -0.98
C ALA A 58 24.36 12.71 -0.67
N LEU A 59 24.95 12.05 -1.68
CA LEU A 59 25.67 10.79 -1.53
C LEU A 59 27.17 11.03 -1.54
N THR A 60 27.82 10.77 -0.40
CA THR A 60 29.28 10.69 -0.32
C THR A 60 29.71 9.23 -0.24
N CYS A 61 30.69 8.83 -1.06
CA CYS A 61 31.26 7.50 -0.95
C CYS A 61 32.77 7.47 -1.15
N THR A 62 33.48 6.78 -0.26
CA THR A 62 34.94 6.58 -0.36
C THR A 62 35.31 5.11 -0.17
N LYS A 63 36.44 4.70 -0.78
CA LYS A 63 37.01 3.37 -0.61
C LYS A 63 38.38 3.45 0.06
N GLU A 64 38.55 2.72 1.15
CA GLU A 64 39.83 2.54 1.85
C GLU A 64 40.32 1.08 1.71
N VAL A 65 41.64 0.89 1.66
CA VAL A 65 42.27 -0.44 1.66
C VAL A 65 43.16 -0.57 2.88
N VAL A 66 42.78 -1.46 3.81
CA VAL A 66 43.53 -1.70 5.05
C VAL A 66 43.77 -3.20 5.22
N ASN A 67 45.05 -3.60 5.31
CA ASN A 67 45.46 -5.00 5.53
C ASN A 67 44.79 -5.98 4.54
N ASN A 68 44.84 -5.65 3.24
CA ASN A 68 44.25 -6.40 2.13
C ASN A 68 42.71 -6.56 2.18
N LYS A 69 42.03 -5.73 2.97
CA LYS A 69 40.57 -5.63 2.99
C LYS A 69 40.16 -4.32 2.35
N TRP A 70 39.01 -4.31 1.69
CA TRP A 70 38.42 -3.10 1.16
C TRP A 70 37.29 -2.66 2.08
N PHE A 71 37.24 -1.37 2.38
CA PHE A 71 36.21 -0.71 3.16
C PHE A 71 35.58 0.36 2.29
N TYR A 72 34.26 0.31 2.16
CA TYR A 72 33.49 1.29 1.42
C TYR A 72 32.67 2.07 2.42
N HIS A 73 33.03 3.33 2.64
CA HIS A 73 32.31 4.24 3.52
C HIS A 73 31.26 4.95 2.68
N ILE A 74 29.99 4.70 2.98
CA ILE A 74 28.84 5.26 2.27
C ILE A 74 28.11 6.14 3.27
N GLU A 75 28.00 7.42 2.94
CA GLU A 75 27.23 8.42 3.69
C GLU A 75 26.15 9.00 2.79
N TYR A 76 24.93 9.11 3.29
CA TYR A 76 23.81 9.70 2.56
C TYR A 76 23.01 10.62 3.48
N ASP A 77 22.89 11.90 3.11
CA ASP A 77 22.18 12.95 3.86
C ASP A 77 21.00 13.54 3.08
N GLY A 78 20.43 12.75 2.17
CA GLY A 78 19.37 13.18 1.24
C GLY A 78 17.99 12.66 1.58
N TYR A 79 17.77 12.16 2.80
CA TYR A 79 16.49 11.57 3.19
C TYR A 79 16.16 11.82 4.64
N ASP A 80 14.92 12.21 4.85
CA ASP A 80 14.30 12.49 6.13
C ASP A 80 13.60 11.21 6.63
N PHE A 81 14.22 10.53 7.62
CA PHE A 81 13.76 9.24 8.16
C PHE A 81 12.71 9.40 9.26
N ASN A 82 12.64 10.55 9.91
CA ASN A 82 11.66 10.86 10.95
C ASN A 82 10.53 11.80 10.49
N TYR A 83 10.59 12.28 9.25
CA TYR A 83 9.64 13.20 8.62
C TYR A 83 9.51 14.53 9.36
N ASP A 84 10.62 15.05 9.90
CA ASP A 84 10.67 16.36 10.56
C ASP A 84 11.05 17.52 9.61
N ASP A 85 11.03 17.25 8.30
CA ASP A 85 11.43 18.12 7.21
C ASP A 85 12.94 18.48 7.22
N ILE A 86 13.75 17.73 7.97
CA ILE A 86 15.21 17.81 7.99
C ILE A 86 15.80 16.47 7.52
N ASN A 87 16.69 16.50 6.53
CA ASN A 87 17.33 15.26 6.10
C ASN A 87 18.26 14.71 7.20
N ASP A 88 18.21 13.40 7.39
CA ASP A 88 19.12 12.69 8.27
C ASP A 88 20.26 12.04 7.53
N LYS A 89 21.37 11.87 8.25
CA LYS A 89 22.56 11.20 7.75
C LYS A 89 22.48 9.70 8.04
N LEU A 90 22.44 8.89 7.00
CA LEU A 90 22.79 7.46 7.02
C LEU A 90 24.30 7.32 6.82
N ASP A 91 24.96 6.56 7.69
CA ASP A 91 26.38 6.19 7.56
C ASP A 91 26.47 4.67 7.65
N LEU A 92 27.15 4.03 6.70
CA LEU A 92 27.50 2.62 6.78
C LEU A 92 28.86 2.32 6.14
N THR A 93 29.47 1.22 6.57
CA THR A 93 30.69 0.71 5.96
C THR A 93 30.47 -0.71 5.43
N VAL A 94 30.73 -0.93 4.14
CA VAL A 94 30.78 -2.29 3.57
C VAL A 94 32.22 -2.77 3.53
N LYS A 95 32.50 -3.85 4.24
CA LYS A 95 33.81 -4.48 4.33
C LYS A 95 33.85 -5.73 3.45
N VAL A 96 34.89 -5.83 2.64
CA VAL A 96 35.15 -6.95 1.72
C VAL A 96 36.49 -7.61 2.05
N GLN A 97 36.51 -8.94 2.07
CA GLN A 97 37.71 -9.73 2.35
C GLN A 97 37.85 -10.87 1.34
N ALA A 98 39.08 -11.18 0.97
CA ALA A 98 39.42 -12.30 0.11
C ALA A 98 40.18 -13.38 0.88
N PHE A 99 39.98 -14.64 0.49
CA PHE A 99 40.67 -15.80 1.02
C PHE A 99 41.09 -16.73 -0.11
N MET A 100 42.21 -17.40 0.08
CA MET A 100 42.74 -18.44 -0.82
C MET A 100 43.10 -19.68 -0.01
N ASP A 101 43.28 -20.82 -0.69
CA ASP A 101 43.53 -22.11 -0.07
C ASP A 101 42.42 -22.55 0.92
N SER A 102 41.18 -22.14 0.65
CA SER A 102 40.02 -22.57 1.45
C SER A 102 39.80 -24.07 1.28
N THR A 103 39.55 -24.79 2.37
CA THR A 103 39.13 -26.20 2.28
C THR A 103 37.71 -26.26 1.77
N VAL A 104 37.49 -26.91 0.63
CA VAL A 104 36.19 -26.99 -0.05
C VAL A 104 35.80 -28.44 -0.27
N ALA A 105 34.59 -28.81 0.13
CA ALA A 105 33.93 -30.04 -0.31
C ALA A 105 32.61 -29.66 -1.01
N TYR A 106 32.55 -29.87 -2.32
CA TYR A 106 31.38 -29.58 -3.13
C TYR A 106 30.53 -30.81 -3.34
N THR A 107 29.24 -30.66 -3.13
CA THR A 107 28.21 -31.62 -3.54
C THR A 107 27.19 -30.90 -4.41
N LYS A 108 26.58 -31.63 -5.36
CA LYS A 108 25.52 -31.09 -6.21
C LYS A 108 24.16 -31.05 -5.49
N THR A 109 24.05 -31.73 -4.36
CA THR A 109 22.89 -31.74 -3.48
C THR A 109 22.92 -30.49 -2.61
N ASP A 110 21.82 -29.74 -2.58
CA ASP A 110 21.70 -28.58 -1.72
C ASP A 110 21.88 -28.98 -0.24
N ASN A 111 22.57 -28.12 0.53
CA ASN A 111 22.80 -28.27 1.97
C ASN A 111 23.70 -29.44 2.38
N ASP A 112 24.65 -29.84 1.54
CA ASP A 112 25.63 -30.89 1.85
C ASP A 112 27.08 -30.48 1.46
N SER A 113 27.29 -29.19 1.18
CA SER A 113 28.63 -28.66 0.87
C SER A 113 29.32 -28.10 2.10
N PHE A 114 30.65 -28.00 2.05
CA PHE A 114 31.49 -27.50 3.14
C PHE A 114 32.55 -26.50 2.67
N VAL A 115 32.76 -25.44 3.46
CA VAL A 115 33.82 -24.46 3.26
C VAL A 115 34.47 -24.11 4.60
N LYS A 116 35.80 -24.25 4.68
CA LYS A 116 36.63 -23.63 5.73
C LYS A 116 37.55 -22.62 5.08
N LEU A 117 37.43 -21.35 5.47
CA LEU A 117 38.24 -20.26 4.90
C LEU A 117 39.73 -20.51 5.15
N GLY A 118 40.52 -20.32 4.09
CA GLY A 118 41.97 -20.46 4.12
C GLY A 118 42.68 -19.18 4.55
N LYS A 119 43.84 -18.92 3.95
CA LYS A 119 44.66 -17.74 4.26
C LYS A 119 44.02 -16.49 3.65
N ARG A 120 44.23 -15.33 4.29
CA ARG A 120 43.82 -14.05 3.70
C ARG A 120 44.55 -13.81 2.38
N SER A 121 43.80 -13.32 1.41
CA SER A 121 44.28 -12.90 0.09
C SER A 121 43.92 -11.43 -0.15
N ILE A 122 44.23 -10.94 -1.35
CA ILE A 122 43.96 -9.57 -1.79
C ILE A 122 42.58 -9.53 -2.44
N VAL A 123 41.72 -8.62 -1.97
CA VAL A 123 40.51 -8.23 -2.72
C VAL A 123 40.96 -7.38 -3.92
N ASN A 124 40.45 -7.70 -5.10
CA ASN A 124 40.75 -6.96 -6.32
C ASN A 124 39.51 -6.85 -7.22
N ASP A 125 39.64 -6.11 -8.31
CA ASP A 125 38.65 -6.08 -9.38
C ASP A 125 39.25 -6.33 -10.76
N ILE A 126 38.49 -7.04 -11.59
CA ILE A 126 38.83 -7.27 -13.00
C ILE A 126 37.63 -6.84 -13.83
N ASN A 127 37.81 -5.79 -14.63
CA ASN A 127 36.75 -5.18 -15.42
C ASN A 127 35.51 -4.83 -14.58
N ASN A 128 35.73 -4.28 -13.37
CA ASN A 128 34.66 -3.93 -12.41
C ASN A 128 33.83 -5.15 -11.97
N ASN A 129 34.47 -6.31 -11.82
CA ASN A 129 33.91 -7.49 -11.15
C ASN A 129 34.82 -7.89 -9.98
N TRP A 130 34.22 -8.26 -8.86
CA TRP A 130 34.96 -8.64 -7.66
C TRP A 130 35.75 -9.92 -7.90
N SER A 131 37.02 -9.90 -7.48
CA SER A 131 37.97 -10.98 -7.74
C SER A 131 38.91 -11.21 -6.55
N VAL A 132 39.69 -12.29 -6.61
CA VAL A 132 40.66 -12.68 -5.57
C VAL A 132 42.06 -12.68 -6.18
N GLY A 133 42.97 -11.88 -5.63
CA GLY A 133 44.29 -11.69 -6.22
C GLY A 133 44.23 -10.98 -7.58
N ASN A 134 45.05 -11.40 -8.55
CA ASN A 134 45.13 -10.75 -9.87
C ASN A 134 44.36 -11.53 -10.97
N HIS A 135 43.43 -12.38 -10.56
CA HIS A 135 42.61 -13.21 -11.42
C HIS A 135 41.19 -13.29 -10.83
N VAL A 136 40.25 -13.80 -11.63
CA VAL A 136 38.86 -14.05 -11.23
C VAL A 136 38.78 -15.24 -10.26
N ILE A 137 37.70 -15.43 -9.52
CA ILE A 137 37.64 -16.38 -8.39
C ILE A 137 37.87 -17.83 -8.85
N LYS A 138 38.97 -18.43 -8.38
CA LYS A 138 39.33 -19.84 -8.63
C LYS A 138 38.71 -20.80 -7.63
N ASN A 139 38.89 -22.10 -7.90
CA ASN A 139 38.68 -23.14 -6.90
C ASN A 139 39.41 -22.81 -5.60
N GLN A 140 38.74 -22.99 -4.45
CA GLN A 140 39.28 -22.73 -3.11
C GLN A 140 39.55 -21.25 -2.79
N GLU A 141 39.05 -20.32 -3.61
CA GLU A 141 39.08 -18.90 -3.31
C GLU A 141 37.70 -18.39 -2.90
N SER A 142 37.67 -17.48 -1.92
CA SER A 142 36.43 -16.97 -1.34
C SER A 142 36.47 -15.46 -1.26
N LEU A 143 35.33 -14.83 -1.54
CA LEU A 143 35.06 -13.44 -1.16
C LEU A 143 34.01 -13.41 -0.06
N GLN A 144 34.24 -12.56 0.94
CA GLN A 144 33.36 -12.35 2.07
C GLN A 144 32.99 -10.87 2.19
N PHE A 145 31.70 -10.59 2.39
CA PHE A 145 31.12 -9.26 2.51
C PHE A 145 30.40 -9.13 3.85
N SER A 146 30.63 -8.03 4.55
CA SER A 146 29.95 -7.68 5.81
C SER A 146 29.62 -6.19 5.83
N ILE A 147 28.47 -5.84 6.39
CA ILE A 147 28.12 -4.45 6.72
C ILE A 147 28.54 -4.20 8.15
N ILE A 148 29.33 -3.15 8.38
CA ILE A 148 29.80 -2.70 9.69
C ILE A 148 29.43 -1.22 9.87
N ASP A 149 29.29 -0.81 11.13
CA ASP A 149 29.11 0.60 11.53
C ASP A 149 27.92 1.32 10.87
N ALA A 150 26.85 0.58 10.52
CA ALA A 150 25.63 1.16 9.98
C ALA A 150 24.83 1.90 11.07
N LYS A 151 24.61 3.20 10.90
CA LYS A 151 23.96 4.10 11.88
C LYS A 151 23.26 5.27 11.20
N LEU A 152 22.41 5.96 11.96
CA LEU A 152 21.78 7.23 11.56
C LEU A 152 22.24 8.37 12.47
N SER A 153 22.07 9.62 12.02
CA SER A 153 22.20 10.81 12.88
C SER A 153 21.10 10.91 13.94
N LEU A 154 20.00 10.18 13.75
CA LEU A 154 18.87 10.11 14.69
C LEU A 154 19.18 9.16 15.85
N ASN A 155 19.04 9.65 17.07
CA ASN A 155 19.22 8.83 18.29
C ASN A 155 18.07 7.82 18.48
N ASP A 156 16.87 8.21 18.05
CA ASP A 156 15.67 7.41 18.18
C ASP A 156 15.49 6.46 17.00
N TYR A 157 16.49 6.24 16.16
CA TYR A 157 16.42 5.28 15.06
C TYR A 157 17.63 4.36 15.08
N TYR A 158 17.47 3.14 14.56
CA TYR A 158 18.53 2.15 14.50
C TYR A 158 18.39 1.22 13.30
N VAL A 159 19.51 0.65 12.86
CA VAL A 159 19.52 -0.39 11.83
C VAL A 159 19.13 -1.72 12.48
N ASN A 160 17.87 -2.12 12.35
CA ASN A 160 17.35 -3.37 12.91
C ASN A 160 17.87 -4.60 12.17
N ASP A 161 17.95 -4.51 10.85
CA ASP A 161 18.44 -5.60 10.02
C ASP A 161 19.34 -5.11 8.90
N ASN A 162 20.35 -5.92 8.60
CA ASN A 162 21.32 -5.67 7.54
C ASN A 162 21.75 -6.99 6.91
N ARG A 163 21.24 -7.28 5.72
CA ARG A 163 21.50 -8.58 5.09
C ARG A 163 21.76 -8.48 3.60
N PHE A 164 22.63 -9.36 3.13
CA PHE A 164 22.85 -9.59 1.71
C PHE A 164 21.72 -10.46 1.16
N ILE A 165 21.12 -10.02 0.07
CA ILE A 165 19.91 -10.64 -0.48
C ILE A 165 20.27 -11.56 -1.65
N LYS A 166 21.13 -11.08 -2.56
CA LYS A 166 21.50 -11.79 -3.78
C LYS A 166 22.86 -11.31 -4.30
N ALA A 167 23.49 -12.13 -5.15
CA ALA A 167 24.65 -11.75 -5.94
C ALA A 167 24.49 -12.19 -7.38
N LYS A 168 25.14 -11.47 -8.30
CA LYS A 168 25.20 -11.81 -9.71
C LYS A 168 26.61 -12.28 -10.05
N LEU A 169 26.73 -13.57 -10.34
CA LEU A 169 27.95 -14.19 -10.85
C LEU A 169 28.04 -13.99 -12.35
N VAL A 170 29.27 -13.80 -12.84
CA VAL A 170 29.56 -13.66 -14.27
C VAL A 170 30.75 -14.48 -14.66
N GLU A 171 30.75 -14.87 -15.92
CA GLU A 171 31.85 -15.54 -16.58
C GLU A 171 32.54 -14.55 -17.52
N PRO A 172 33.74 -14.05 -17.16
CA PRO A 172 34.47 -13.13 -18.02
C PRO A 172 35.17 -13.83 -19.20
N ASP A 173 35.50 -15.12 -19.10
CA ASP A 173 36.41 -15.82 -20.03
C ASP A 173 35.76 -16.96 -20.86
N ALA A 174 34.43 -16.95 -21.04
CA ALA A 174 33.68 -17.82 -21.97
C ALA A 174 33.88 -19.35 -21.83
N GLY A 175 34.09 -19.82 -20.60
CA GLY A 175 34.32 -21.20 -20.24
C GLY A 175 33.14 -22.16 -20.35
N TYR A 176 31.93 -21.84 -19.90
CA TYR A 176 30.84 -22.77 -19.60
C TYR A 176 31.20 -23.80 -18.51
N GLU A 177 30.40 -23.80 -17.43
CA GLU A 177 30.41 -24.68 -16.23
C GLU A 177 31.32 -24.22 -15.07
N HIS A 178 30.70 -23.52 -14.11
CA HIS A 178 31.31 -23.05 -12.87
C HIS A 178 30.56 -23.58 -11.65
N LYS A 179 31.27 -23.92 -10.59
CA LYS A 179 30.69 -24.34 -9.30
C LYS A 179 30.95 -23.30 -8.22
N TYR A 180 29.97 -23.06 -7.39
CA TYR A 180 30.05 -22.13 -6.26
C TYR A 180 29.45 -22.72 -4.99
N ILE A 181 29.89 -22.22 -3.84
CA ILE A 181 29.31 -22.52 -2.52
C ILE A 181 29.07 -21.20 -1.78
N ILE A 182 27.96 -21.13 -1.04
CA ILE A 182 27.53 -19.95 -0.28
C ILE A 182 27.66 -20.25 1.22
N GLY A 183 28.42 -19.42 1.93
CA GLY A 183 28.63 -19.50 3.38
C GLY A 183 29.95 -20.15 3.79
N THR A 184 30.04 -20.49 5.09
CA THR A 184 31.20 -21.13 5.74
C THR A 184 30.71 -22.17 6.75
N GLY A 185 31.44 -23.26 6.94
CA GLY A 185 31.04 -24.40 7.76
C GLY A 185 30.52 -25.55 6.91
N SER A 186 29.61 -26.35 7.47
CA SER A 186 28.96 -27.50 6.83
C SER A 186 27.52 -27.18 6.42
N ASN A 187 26.89 -28.09 5.68
CA ASN A 187 25.49 -28.01 5.23
C ASN A 187 25.18 -26.77 4.38
N LEU A 188 26.14 -26.39 3.53
CA LEU A 188 26.06 -25.16 2.74
C LEU A 188 25.29 -25.36 1.44
N VAL A 189 24.61 -24.30 1.01
CA VAL A 189 24.02 -24.19 -0.32
C VAL A 189 25.13 -24.05 -1.36
N SER A 190 25.03 -24.81 -2.44
CA SER A 190 25.98 -24.80 -3.54
C SER A 190 25.25 -24.81 -4.88
N GLY A 191 25.99 -24.69 -5.97
CA GLY A 191 25.39 -24.94 -7.28
C GLY A 191 26.36 -24.77 -8.41
N GLU A 192 25.83 -24.95 -9.61
CA GLU A 192 26.57 -24.77 -10.86
C GLU A 192 25.86 -23.82 -11.82
N PHE A 193 26.62 -23.17 -12.71
CA PHE A 193 26.05 -22.41 -13.80
C PHE A 193 26.85 -22.56 -15.10
N ARG A 194 26.11 -22.65 -16.22
CA ARG A 194 26.63 -22.84 -17.59
C ARG A 194 26.18 -21.73 -18.54
N LYS A 195 25.87 -20.55 -18.00
CA LYS A 195 25.45 -19.38 -18.75
C LYS A 195 26.42 -18.23 -18.44
N PRO A 196 26.53 -17.19 -19.29
CA PRO A 196 27.44 -16.08 -19.02
C PRO A 196 27.18 -15.35 -17.68
N ARG A 197 25.98 -15.52 -17.12
CA ARG A 197 25.53 -14.86 -15.88
C ARG A 197 24.64 -15.79 -15.07
N LYS A 198 24.73 -15.71 -13.74
CA LYS A 198 23.84 -16.40 -12.79
C LYS A 198 23.54 -15.48 -11.61
N THR A 199 22.28 -15.42 -11.20
CA THR A 199 21.91 -14.79 -9.92
C THR A 199 21.77 -15.87 -8.85
N ILE A 200 22.32 -15.62 -7.66
CA ILE A 200 22.26 -16.51 -6.49
C ILE A 200 21.61 -15.78 -5.32
N LYS A 201 20.88 -16.50 -4.45
CA LYS A 201 20.28 -15.97 -3.21
C LYS A 201 21.27 -16.11 -2.05
N LEU A 202 21.38 -15.11 -1.19
CA LEU A 202 22.35 -15.08 -0.07
C LEU A 202 21.71 -15.09 1.32
N ASP A 203 20.65 -14.31 1.51
CA ASP A 203 19.85 -14.16 2.74
C ASP A 203 20.64 -14.31 4.06
N SER A 204 21.69 -13.49 4.22
CA SER A 204 22.62 -13.60 5.36
C SER A 204 23.27 -12.25 5.70
N LYS A 205 23.61 -12.03 6.97
CA LYS A 205 24.35 -10.83 7.42
C LYS A 205 25.82 -10.82 6.95
N LEU A 206 26.39 -12.02 6.74
CA LEU A 206 27.74 -12.24 6.26
C LEU A 206 27.69 -13.08 4.99
N ALA A 207 27.85 -12.44 3.83
CA ALA A 207 27.84 -13.16 2.56
C ALA A 207 29.24 -13.70 2.25
N THR A 208 29.38 -15.02 2.15
CA THR A 208 30.62 -15.65 1.66
C THR A 208 30.31 -16.42 0.39
N ILE A 209 31.04 -16.17 -0.69
CA ILE A 209 30.90 -16.87 -1.97
C ILE A 209 32.26 -17.48 -2.32
N THR A 210 32.28 -18.80 -2.51
CA THR A 210 33.50 -19.58 -2.72
C THR A 210 33.47 -20.28 -4.07
N GLY A 211 34.58 -20.21 -4.82
CA GLY A 211 34.77 -20.99 -6.02
C GLY A 211 35.03 -22.46 -5.67
N ALA A 212 34.24 -23.36 -6.28
CA ALA A 212 34.30 -24.80 -6.03
C ALA A 212 34.75 -25.60 -7.27
N GLY A 213 35.49 -24.93 -8.15
CA GLY A 213 36.08 -25.48 -9.35
C GLY A 213 35.17 -25.48 -10.58
N SER A 214 35.70 -26.06 -11.66
CA SER A 214 35.09 -26.16 -12.98
C SER A 214 35.42 -27.54 -13.58
N SER A 215 34.64 -27.99 -14.56
CA SER A 215 34.97 -29.18 -15.35
C SER A 215 36.18 -28.98 -16.28
N SER A 216 36.71 -27.76 -16.38
CA SER A 216 37.91 -27.44 -17.14
C SER A 216 38.88 -26.58 -16.33
N ILE A 217 40.18 -26.87 -16.49
CA ILE A 217 41.31 -26.27 -15.76
C ILE A 217 41.57 -24.77 -16.05
N LYS A 218 40.74 -24.09 -16.85
CA LYS A 218 40.97 -22.70 -17.32
C LYS A 218 39.76 -21.77 -17.12
N LYS A 219 38.81 -22.12 -16.26
CA LYS A 219 37.51 -21.45 -16.21
C LYS A 219 37.13 -21.08 -14.79
N ASP A 220 37.13 -19.78 -14.55
CA ASP A 220 36.89 -19.14 -13.26
C ASP A 220 35.74 -18.12 -13.41
N PHE A 221 35.11 -17.71 -12.32
CA PHE A 221 34.02 -16.71 -12.34
C PHE A 221 34.32 -15.50 -11.48
N ALA A 222 33.58 -14.41 -11.69
CA ALA A 222 33.65 -13.23 -10.83
C ALA A 222 32.29 -12.89 -10.27
N ILE A 223 32.25 -12.06 -9.22
CA ILE A 223 30.99 -11.48 -8.74
C ILE A 223 30.85 -10.12 -9.42
N HIS A 224 29.83 -9.97 -10.24
CA HIS A 224 29.56 -8.71 -10.95
C HIS A 224 28.80 -7.70 -10.10
N ASN A 225 27.93 -8.19 -9.22
CA ASN A 225 27.09 -7.34 -8.39
C ASN A 225 26.77 -8.06 -7.09
N ILE A 226 26.74 -7.32 -5.99
CA ILE A 226 26.15 -7.78 -4.75
C ILE A 226 25.02 -6.84 -4.33
N ASN A 227 23.98 -7.42 -3.76
CA ASN A 227 22.79 -6.70 -3.30
C ASN A 227 22.62 -6.91 -1.81
N PHE A 228 22.27 -5.85 -1.10
CA PHE A 228 21.94 -5.93 0.32
C PHE A 228 20.78 -4.99 0.68
N LYS A 229 20.21 -5.24 1.85
CA LYS A 229 19.08 -4.51 2.40
C LYS A 229 19.45 -4.04 3.79
N LEU A 230 19.14 -2.79 4.10
CA LEU A 230 19.05 -2.29 5.47
C LEU A 230 17.57 -2.09 5.82
N THR A 231 17.20 -2.41 7.05
CA THR A 231 15.90 -2.04 7.62
C THR A 231 16.17 -1.13 8.80
N ILE A 232 15.79 0.14 8.65
CA ILE A 232 15.87 1.16 9.69
C ILE A 232 14.58 1.10 10.49
N MET A 233 14.67 1.16 11.82
CA MET A 233 13.51 1.21 12.72
C MET A 233 13.61 2.38 13.67
N SER A 234 12.48 3.03 13.96
CA SER A 234 12.37 3.97 15.08
C SER A 234 12.47 3.23 16.43
N ARG A 235 12.85 3.94 17.48
CA ARG A 235 12.80 3.53 18.90
C ARG A 235 11.56 4.10 19.58
N ASN A 236 10.92 5.11 18.99
CA ASN A 236 9.75 5.76 19.55
C ASN A 236 8.52 4.90 19.30
N GLU A 237 7.92 4.44 20.39
CA GLU A 237 6.65 3.70 20.44
C GLU A 237 5.46 4.54 19.89
N GLU A 238 5.65 5.85 19.66
CA GLU A 238 4.59 6.79 19.29
C GLU A 238 4.43 7.04 17.77
N ILE A 239 5.43 6.75 16.92
CA ILE A 239 5.38 7.12 15.49
C ILE A 239 4.47 6.16 14.68
N ILE A 240 4.21 4.97 15.21
CA ILE A 240 3.10 4.10 14.80
C ILE A 240 2.29 3.88 16.05
N ASP A 241 1.01 4.25 16.04
CA ASP A 241 0.09 4.02 17.16
C ASP A 241 0.27 2.59 17.70
N SER A 242 0.92 2.48 18.86
CA SER A 242 1.34 1.22 19.49
C SER A 242 0.17 0.30 19.85
N ASN A 243 -1.07 0.76 19.65
CA ASN A 243 -2.27 -0.03 19.89
C ASN A 243 -2.61 -1.04 18.79
N LEU A 244 -1.87 -1.07 17.68
CA LEU A 244 -2.15 -1.97 16.56
C LEU A 244 -0.95 -2.86 16.26
N SER A 245 -0.67 -3.74 17.23
CA SER A 245 0.40 -4.75 17.19
C SER A 245 0.32 -5.78 16.04
N ASP A 246 -0.69 -5.69 15.16
CA ASP A 246 -0.93 -6.63 14.07
C ASP A 246 -0.37 -6.18 12.71
N TYR A 247 0.23 -4.99 12.61
CA TYR A 247 0.77 -4.50 11.35
C TYR A 247 2.11 -5.14 11.02
N SER A 248 2.05 -6.29 10.35
CA SER A 248 3.22 -6.95 9.80
C SER A 248 3.91 -6.04 8.78
N SER A 249 5.23 -5.91 8.89
CA SER A 249 6.10 -5.35 7.86
C SER A 249 5.94 -6.14 6.55
N TYR A 250 5.19 -5.62 5.58
CA TYR A 250 5.05 -6.29 4.28
C TYR A 250 6.32 -6.08 3.45
N PRO A 251 6.88 -7.13 2.85
CA PRO A 251 8.17 -7.07 2.17
C PRO A 251 8.16 -6.30 0.85
N SER A 252 6.99 -5.87 0.35
CA SER A 252 6.82 -5.23 -0.96
C SER A 252 5.61 -4.30 -1.00
N GLY A 253 5.71 -3.11 -1.62
CA GLY A 253 4.59 -2.17 -1.71
C GLY A 253 5.00 -0.70 -1.65
N SER A 254 3.99 0.17 -1.51
CA SER A 254 4.19 1.57 -1.10
C SER A 254 4.68 1.64 0.34
N THR A 255 5.36 2.73 0.68
CA THR A 255 5.83 2.94 2.04
C THR A 255 4.71 3.49 2.90
N PHE A 256 4.43 2.79 4.01
CA PHE A 256 3.53 3.17 5.09
C PHE A 256 4.26 4.07 6.08
N SER A 257 5.18 4.88 5.57
CA SER A 257 6.28 5.43 6.35
C SER A 257 5.95 6.76 7.00
N LYS A 258 5.01 7.53 6.43
CA LYS A 258 4.53 8.77 7.05
C LYS A 258 3.59 8.48 8.21
N ALA A 259 3.56 9.35 9.21
CA ALA A 259 2.56 9.28 10.28
C ALA A 259 1.15 9.42 9.71
N TYR A 260 0.17 8.85 10.41
CA TYR A 260 -1.23 9.13 10.16
C TYR A 260 -1.48 10.63 10.43
N PRO A 261 -2.15 11.38 9.53
CA PRO A 261 -2.32 12.82 9.73
C PRO A 261 -3.16 13.11 10.97
N GLU A 262 -2.78 14.14 11.71
CA GLU A 262 -3.65 14.72 12.74
C GLU A 262 -4.94 15.24 12.09
N GLN A 263 -6.06 15.00 12.77
CA GLN A 263 -7.38 15.37 12.29
C GLN A 263 -7.69 16.83 12.63
N ASP A 264 -7.95 17.65 11.60
CA ASP A 264 -8.26 19.08 11.76
C ASP A 264 -9.76 19.33 11.96
N ARG A 265 -10.58 18.34 11.61
CA ARG A 265 -12.04 18.43 11.62
C ARG A 265 -12.63 17.08 11.97
N GLU A 266 -13.57 17.07 12.90
CA GLU A 266 -14.43 15.93 13.22
C GLU A 266 -15.89 16.33 13.06
N SER A 267 -16.67 15.47 12.39
CA SER A 267 -18.13 15.56 12.42
C SER A 267 -18.64 15.34 13.83
N THR A 268 -19.60 16.16 14.27
CA THR A 268 -20.34 15.93 15.50
C THR A 268 -21.45 14.89 15.34
N HIS A 269 -21.65 14.37 14.13
CA HIS A 269 -22.68 13.41 13.80
C HIS A 269 -22.12 12.25 12.97
N TYR A 270 -22.14 11.05 13.55
CA TYR A 270 -21.72 9.81 12.91
C TYR A 270 -22.95 8.95 12.58
N PRO A 271 -22.85 8.04 11.59
CA PRO A 271 -23.93 7.10 11.30
C PRO A 271 -24.27 6.25 12.51
N SER A 272 -25.54 5.83 12.61
CA SER A 272 -25.92 4.83 13.60
C SER A 272 -25.11 3.55 13.38
N PHE A 273 -24.57 2.99 14.47
CA PHE A 273 -23.71 1.82 14.42
C PHE A 273 -24.13 0.79 15.47
N SER A 274 -24.18 -0.47 15.06
CA SER A 274 -24.39 -1.61 15.96
C SER A 274 -23.66 -2.85 15.43
N TRP A 275 -23.15 -3.66 16.35
CA TRP A 275 -22.61 -4.98 16.04
C TRP A 275 -23.69 -6.06 15.94
N ASP A 276 -24.98 -5.75 16.18
CA ASP A 276 -26.05 -6.76 16.16
C ASP A 276 -26.16 -7.47 14.82
N HIS A 277 -25.86 -6.77 13.72
CA HIS A 277 -25.81 -7.29 12.37
C HIS A 277 -24.54 -6.77 11.67
N ILE A 278 -24.28 -7.26 10.46
CA ILE A 278 -23.20 -6.71 9.64
C ILE A 278 -23.60 -5.28 9.27
N PRO A 279 -22.87 -4.22 9.65
CA PRO A 279 -23.21 -2.86 9.26
C PRO A 279 -23.01 -2.69 7.76
N ARG A 280 -23.96 -2.05 7.08
CA ARG A 280 -23.99 -2.00 5.62
C ARG A 280 -24.21 -0.60 5.09
N TRP A 281 -23.60 -0.36 3.94
CA TRP A 281 -23.84 0.85 3.19
C TRP A 281 -24.15 0.54 1.73
N LEU A 282 -24.76 1.50 1.03
CA LEU A 282 -25.24 1.33 -0.33
C LEU A 282 -24.87 2.53 -1.21
N ALA A 283 -24.27 2.28 -2.37
CA ALA A 283 -24.24 3.22 -3.48
C ALA A 283 -25.41 2.95 -4.44
N VAL A 284 -26.28 3.93 -4.68
CA VAL A 284 -27.44 3.73 -5.58
C VAL A 284 -27.76 4.96 -6.42
N ARG A 285 -28.22 4.72 -7.65
CA ARG A 285 -28.84 5.73 -8.53
C ARG A 285 -29.99 5.16 -9.34
N LYS A 286 -30.92 6.04 -9.69
CA LYS A 286 -31.98 5.77 -10.67
C LYS A 286 -32.41 7.08 -11.34
N ALA A 287 -32.64 7.01 -12.65
CA ALA A 287 -33.10 8.17 -13.41
C ALA A 287 -34.59 8.45 -13.16
N THR A 288 -35.41 7.40 -13.02
CA THR A 288 -36.81 7.51 -12.57
C THR A 288 -36.90 7.43 -11.05
N SER A 289 -38.04 7.85 -10.50
CA SER A 289 -38.30 7.76 -9.06
C SER A 289 -38.21 6.31 -8.58
N PHE A 290 -37.61 6.09 -7.40
CA PHE A 290 -37.67 4.80 -6.73
C PHE A 290 -39.12 4.40 -6.45
N THR A 291 -39.45 3.12 -6.59
CA THR A 291 -40.74 2.59 -6.13
C THR A 291 -40.79 2.56 -4.60
N ASN A 292 -41.96 2.39 -4.02
CA ASN A 292 -42.08 2.30 -2.56
C ASN A 292 -41.36 1.07 -2.01
N GLU A 293 -41.37 -0.04 -2.74
CA GLU A 293 -40.65 -1.26 -2.39
C GLU A 293 -39.13 -1.05 -2.43
N GLU A 294 -38.62 -0.30 -3.41
CA GLU A 294 -37.21 0.07 -3.47
C GLU A 294 -36.82 0.97 -2.29
N VAL A 295 -37.62 1.98 -1.97
CA VAL A 295 -37.39 2.86 -0.81
C VAL A 295 -37.36 2.05 0.48
N LEU A 296 -38.32 1.15 0.69
CA LEU A 296 -38.34 0.27 1.86
C LEU A 296 -37.09 -0.59 1.94
N SER A 297 -36.65 -1.18 0.83
CA SER A 297 -35.45 -2.02 0.84
C SER A 297 -34.16 -1.22 1.04
N ILE A 298 -34.04 -0.03 0.44
CA ILE A 298 -32.87 0.84 0.62
C ILE A 298 -32.77 1.32 2.08
N SER A 299 -33.91 1.49 2.77
CA SER A 299 -33.95 1.97 4.16
C SER A 299 -33.43 0.94 5.19
N ASN A 300 -33.13 -0.30 4.76
CA ASN A 300 -32.48 -1.34 5.57
C ASN A 300 -30.94 -1.25 5.59
N TYR A 301 -30.35 -0.23 4.97
CA TYR A 301 -28.93 0.07 5.06
C TYR A 301 -28.70 1.14 6.13
N ASP A 302 -27.49 1.25 6.66
CA ASP A 302 -27.13 2.27 7.65
C ASP A 302 -26.72 3.59 6.98
N ILE A 303 -26.06 3.47 5.82
CA ILE A 303 -25.59 4.60 5.01
C ILE A 303 -26.00 4.40 3.55
N VAL A 304 -26.55 5.43 2.92
CA VAL A 304 -26.88 5.46 1.50
C VAL A 304 -26.19 6.64 0.83
N MET A 305 -25.26 6.34 -0.07
CA MET A 305 -24.65 7.30 -0.97
C MET A 305 -25.49 7.40 -2.25
N LEU A 306 -26.10 8.56 -2.45
CA LEU A 306 -26.91 8.87 -3.63
C LEU A 306 -25.97 9.30 -4.76
N GLU A 307 -25.74 8.38 -5.70
CA GLU A 307 -24.69 8.47 -6.74
C GLU A 307 -25.01 9.54 -7.80
N LYS A 308 -24.06 9.82 -8.72
CA LYS A 308 -24.33 10.69 -9.88
C LYS A 308 -25.51 10.21 -10.71
N SER A 309 -26.12 11.12 -11.49
CA SER A 309 -27.24 10.82 -12.39
C SER A 309 -28.49 10.28 -11.68
N ASN A 310 -28.71 10.68 -10.44
CA ASN A 310 -29.87 10.26 -9.64
C ASN A 310 -31.05 11.24 -9.76
N HIS A 311 -31.62 11.37 -10.96
CA HIS A 311 -32.68 12.33 -11.27
C HIS A 311 -34.00 12.06 -10.53
N GLN A 312 -34.32 10.81 -10.20
CA GLN A 312 -35.59 10.43 -9.56
C GLN A 312 -36.86 10.93 -10.29
N GLY A 313 -36.78 11.13 -11.62
CA GLY A 313 -37.85 11.68 -12.44
C GLY A 313 -37.94 13.22 -12.43
N LEU A 314 -37.03 13.91 -11.74
CA LEU A 314 -36.97 15.36 -11.64
C LEU A 314 -36.01 15.98 -12.67
N LYS A 315 -36.13 17.30 -12.83
CA LYS A 315 -35.39 18.07 -13.84
C LYS A 315 -33.88 18.03 -13.63
N THR A 316 -33.42 18.10 -12.39
CA THR A 316 -32.00 18.16 -12.06
C THR A 316 -31.61 17.06 -11.08
N VAL A 317 -30.33 16.66 -11.11
CA VAL A 317 -29.79 15.57 -10.29
C VAL A 317 -29.82 15.91 -8.81
N ASP A 318 -29.46 17.13 -8.43
CA ASP A 318 -29.52 17.61 -7.04
C ASP A 318 -30.96 17.57 -6.48
N ALA A 319 -31.95 17.98 -7.26
CA ALA A 319 -33.35 17.87 -6.86
C ALA A 319 -33.77 16.40 -6.66
N GLY A 320 -33.35 15.51 -7.55
CA GLY A 320 -33.60 14.07 -7.42
C GLY A 320 -32.93 13.44 -6.21
N ILE A 321 -31.70 13.84 -5.90
CA ILE A 321 -30.98 13.41 -4.70
C ILE A 321 -31.74 13.85 -3.43
N LEU A 322 -32.20 15.10 -3.37
CA LEU A 322 -32.98 15.59 -2.24
C LEU A 322 -34.33 14.85 -2.09
N ASP A 323 -35.02 14.56 -3.18
CA ASP A 323 -36.27 13.77 -3.17
C ASP A 323 -36.02 12.36 -2.63
N ALA A 324 -35.01 11.65 -3.15
CA ALA A 324 -34.65 10.32 -2.66
C ALA A 324 -34.29 10.34 -1.17
N ALA A 325 -33.44 11.26 -0.75
CA ALA A 325 -33.01 11.36 0.65
C ALA A 325 -34.21 11.61 1.59
N THR A 326 -35.11 12.51 1.20
CA THR A 326 -36.33 12.82 1.96
C THR A 326 -37.22 11.59 2.11
N ARG A 327 -37.46 10.85 1.01
CA ARG A 327 -38.31 9.66 1.02
C ARG A 327 -37.71 8.51 1.84
N LEU A 328 -36.39 8.35 1.83
CA LEU A 328 -35.71 7.36 2.65
C LEU A 328 -35.79 7.71 4.14
N LYS A 329 -35.52 8.97 4.50
CA LYS A 329 -35.58 9.45 5.89
C LYS A 329 -37.00 9.45 6.47
N GLN A 330 -38.03 9.52 5.63
CA GLN A 330 -39.43 9.30 6.07
C GLN A 330 -39.69 7.87 6.56
N ILE A 331 -38.93 6.89 6.07
CA ILE A 331 -39.03 5.49 6.49
C ILE A 331 -38.07 5.19 7.65
N ASN A 332 -36.83 5.69 7.57
CA ASN A 332 -35.81 5.50 8.58
C ASN A 332 -35.07 6.83 8.82
N GLU A 333 -35.47 7.56 9.86
CA GLU A 333 -34.87 8.85 10.20
C GLU A 333 -33.39 8.76 10.59
N ASN A 334 -32.94 7.59 11.07
CA ASN A 334 -31.57 7.31 11.46
C ASN A 334 -30.67 6.93 10.28
N LEU A 335 -31.22 6.72 9.09
CA LEU A 335 -30.44 6.45 7.88
C LEU A 335 -29.57 7.66 7.57
N THR A 336 -28.28 7.41 7.37
CA THR A 336 -27.32 8.42 6.89
C THR A 336 -27.38 8.52 5.37
N THR A 337 -27.63 9.69 4.82
CA THR A 337 -27.63 9.96 3.37
C THR A 337 -26.42 10.82 2.97
N LEU A 338 -25.67 10.38 1.95
CA LEU A 338 -24.49 11.09 1.45
C LEU A 338 -24.72 11.60 0.04
N PHE A 339 -24.34 12.86 -0.20
CA PHE A 339 -24.31 13.47 -1.52
C PHE A 339 -23.00 13.12 -2.25
N TYR A 340 -23.10 12.39 -3.37
CA TYR A 340 -21.96 12.11 -4.23
C TYR A 340 -21.58 13.33 -5.07
N PHE A 341 -20.29 13.67 -5.09
CA PHE A 341 -19.73 14.57 -6.08
C PHE A 341 -18.33 14.12 -6.51
N ASN A 342 -17.98 14.30 -7.79
CA ASN A 342 -16.70 13.84 -8.30
C ASN A 342 -15.67 14.97 -8.26
N ALA A 343 -14.48 14.70 -7.69
CA ALA A 343 -13.40 15.68 -7.64
C ALA A 343 -12.96 16.10 -9.05
N ARG A 344 -12.90 15.17 -10.01
CA ARG A 344 -12.18 15.35 -11.28
C ARG A 344 -13.07 15.50 -12.51
N VAL A 345 -14.14 14.71 -12.58
CA VAL A 345 -15.02 14.64 -13.75
C VAL A 345 -16.23 15.52 -13.53
N HIS A 346 -16.49 16.44 -14.44
CA HIS A 346 -17.72 17.22 -14.44
C HIS A 346 -18.86 16.38 -15.03
N TYR A 347 -19.58 15.66 -14.17
CA TYR A 347 -20.83 15.00 -14.55
C TYR A 347 -21.96 16.03 -14.57
N THR A 348 -22.69 16.10 -15.67
CA THR A 348 -23.77 17.08 -15.86
C THR A 348 -25.13 16.57 -15.39
N GLY A 349 -26.12 17.46 -15.36
CA GLY A 349 -27.50 17.27 -14.92
C GLY A 349 -27.88 18.05 -13.67
N TYR A 350 -26.97 18.85 -13.08
CA TYR A 350 -27.24 19.61 -11.86
C TYR A 350 -27.87 20.98 -12.14
N SER A 351 -28.55 21.56 -11.15
CA SER A 351 -29.13 22.90 -11.25
C SER A 351 -28.09 24.02 -11.43
N PHE A 352 -26.84 23.78 -11.02
CA PHE A 352 -25.73 24.71 -11.05
C PHE A 352 -24.76 24.52 -12.24
N ASP A 353 -25.09 23.65 -13.20
CA ASP A 353 -24.20 23.37 -14.34
C ASP A 353 -24.05 24.53 -15.33
N GLN A 354 -25.04 25.43 -15.42
CA GLN A 354 -25.00 26.53 -16.39
C GLN A 354 -23.78 27.43 -16.14
N GLU A 355 -23.44 27.69 -14.89
CA GLU A 355 -22.26 28.49 -14.54
C GLU A 355 -20.96 27.80 -14.98
N PHE A 356 -20.89 26.47 -14.88
CA PHE A 356 -19.75 25.72 -15.41
C PHE A 356 -19.67 25.81 -16.93
N GLU A 357 -20.80 25.64 -17.64
CA GLU A 357 -20.84 25.72 -19.10
C GLU A 357 -20.42 27.09 -19.63
N ASP A 358 -20.83 28.17 -18.95
CA ASP A 358 -20.48 29.54 -19.30
C ASP A 358 -18.96 29.81 -19.15
N ASN A 359 -18.28 29.06 -18.27
CA ASN A 359 -16.86 29.21 -17.95
C ASN A 359 -15.99 28.02 -18.37
N LYS A 360 -16.53 27.08 -19.16
CA LYS A 360 -15.90 25.76 -19.39
C LYS A 360 -14.50 25.81 -19.97
N TRP A 361 -14.16 26.87 -20.71
CA TRP A 361 -12.82 27.01 -21.28
C TRP A 361 -11.76 27.15 -20.19
N ASP A 362 -12.04 27.99 -19.18
CA ASP A 362 -11.10 28.26 -18.08
C ASP A 362 -11.21 27.23 -16.94
N TRP A 363 -12.37 26.56 -16.84
CA TRP A 363 -12.65 25.63 -15.74
C TRP A 363 -12.41 24.17 -16.11
N SER A 364 -12.10 23.90 -17.38
CA SER A 364 -11.79 22.56 -17.85
C SER A 364 -10.31 22.39 -18.15
N LYS A 365 -9.80 21.19 -17.88
CA LYS A 365 -8.47 20.78 -18.29
C LYS A 365 -8.34 20.92 -19.81
N LYS A 366 -7.25 21.53 -20.25
CA LYS A 366 -6.91 21.68 -21.67
C LYS A 366 -5.88 20.64 -22.13
N VAL A 367 -5.87 20.38 -23.42
CA VAL A 367 -4.85 19.59 -24.13
C VAL A 367 -4.41 20.35 -25.38
N THR A 368 -3.15 20.18 -25.75
CA THR A 368 -2.54 20.80 -26.93
C THR A 368 -2.20 19.72 -27.93
N ASP A 369 -2.59 19.92 -29.19
CA ASP A 369 -2.23 19.00 -30.28
C ASP A 369 -0.80 19.25 -30.80
N ASN A 370 -0.36 18.43 -31.74
CA ASN A 370 0.99 18.55 -32.35
C ASN A 370 1.19 19.84 -33.16
N ASN A 371 0.12 20.58 -33.45
CA ASN A 371 0.14 21.85 -34.16
C ASN A 371 0.06 23.06 -33.21
N ASN A 372 0.21 22.83 -31.90
CA ASN A 372 0.07 23.84 -30.84
C ASN A 372 -1.36 24.43 -30.73
N VAL A 373 -2.38 23.70 -31.15
CA VAL A 373 -3.78 24.12 -30.97
C VAL A 373 -4.30 23.57 -29.64
N GLU A 374 -4.74 24.45 -28.75
CA GLU A 374 -5.40 24.07 -27.50
C GLU A 374 -6.88 23.70 -27.73
N SER A 375 -7.34 22.68 -27.01
CA SER A 375 -8.74 22.30 -26.91
C SER A 375 -9.06 21.76 -25.52
N ILE A 376 -10.35 21.71 -25.16
CA ILE A 376 -10.78 21.12 -23.90
C ILE A 376 -10.61 19.61 -23.95
N PHE A 377 -10.03 19.03 -22.90
CA PHE A 377 -9.98 17.59 -22.72
C PHE A 377 -11.37 17.03 -22.42
N MET A 378 -11.84 16.11 -23.27
CA MET A 378 -13.10 15.40 -23.08
C MET A 378 -12.86 13.98 -22.58
N PHE A 379 -13.30 13.69 -21.37
CA PHE A 379 -13.28 12.33 -20.84
C PHE A 379 -14.41 11.50 -21.45
N LYS A 380 -14.03 10.37 -22.06
CA LYS A 380 -14.94 9.49 -22.82
C LYS A 380 -15.75 10.26 -23.87
N ASP A 381 -15.13 11.29 -24.46
CA ASP A 381 -15.73 12.16 -25.48
C ASP A 381 -17.06 12.80 -25.04
N ARG A 382 -17.27 12.94 -23.72
CA ARG A 382 -18.58 13.35 -23.16
C ARG A 382 -18.51 14.31 -21.99
N TYR A 383 -17.53 14.17 -21.10
CA TYR A 383 -17.49 14.93 -19.85
C TYR A 383 -16.26 15.82 -19.78
N TYR A 384 -16.40 17.04 -19.28
CA TYR A 384 -15.25 17.87 -18.96
C TYR A 384 -14.50 17.32 -17.75
N TYR A 385 -13.26 17.76 -17.59
CA TYR A 385 -12.42 17.50 -16.43
C TYR A 385 -12.10 18.81 -15.74
N HIS A 386 -12.24 18.88 -14.41
CA HIS A 386 -11.97 20.09 -13.64
C HIS A 386 -10.49 20.53 -13.73
N GLU A 387 -10.27 21.83 -13.91
CA GLU A 387 -8.96 22.49 -13.87
C GLU A 387 -8.75 23.17 -12.52
N PHE A 388 -8.08 22.47 -11.60
CA PHE A 388 -7.92 22.98 -10.23
C PHE A 388 -7.13 24.26 -10.14
N THR A 389 -6.27 24.59 -11.09
CA THR A 389 -5.50 25.84 -11.09
C THR A 389 -6.38 27.10 -11.21
N SER A 390 -7.62 26.95 -11.69
CA SER A 390 -8.59 28.04 -11.79
C SER A 390 -9.25 28.33 -10.43
N PRO A 391 -9.07 29.53 -9.83
CA PRO A 391 -9.74 29.89 -8.58
C PRO A 391 -11.27 29.94 -8.73
N GLY A 392 -11.77 30.36 -9.90
CA GLY A 392 -13.21 30.40 -10.20
C GLY A 392 -13.83 29.00 -10.19
N MET A 393 -13.15 28.03 -10.81
CA MET A 393 -13.59 26.63 -10.79
C MET A 393 -13.62 26.08 -9.36
N ARG A 394 -12.56 26.33 -8.56
CA ARG A 394 -12.53 25.88 -7.16
C ARG A 394 -13.67 26.49 -6.34
N ALA A 395 -13.91 27.79 -6.48
CA ALA A 395 -14.99 28.48 -5.77
C ALA A 395 -16.37 27.94 -6.17
N TRP A 396 -16.62 27.74 -7.47
CA TRP A 396 -17.84 27.11 -7.97
C TRP A 396 -18.02 25.69 -7.42
N TRP A 397 -16.95 24.88 -7.43
CA TRP A 397 -16.99 23.49 -6.95
C TRP A 397 -17.34 23.45 -5.45
N ALA A 398 -16.65 24.24 -4.63
CA ALA A 398 -16.90 24.33 -3.19
C ALA A 398 -18.31 24.80 -2.89
N LYS A 399 -18.75 25.89 -3.53
CA LYS A 399 -20.12 26.41 -3.38
C LYS A 399 -21.18 25.37 -3.73
N SER A 400 -21.01 24.68 -4.87
CA SER A 400 -21.99 23.70 -5.35
C SER A 400 -22.21 22.54 -4.38
N VAL A 401 -21.13 22.03 -3.78
CA VAL A 401 -21.25 20.95 -2.79
C VAL A 401 -21.78 21.45 -1.45
N LEU A 402 -21.32 22.62 -0.99
CA LEU A 402 -21.72 23.21 0.29
C LEU A 402 -23.22 23.59 0.29
N ASP A 403 -23.71 24.17 -0.80
CA ASP A 403 -25.13 24.49 -0.94
C ASP A 403 -25.99 23.22 -0.88
N THR A 404 -25.59 22.15 -1.58
CA THR A 404 -26.36 20.89 -1.63
C THR A 404 -26.37 20.17 -0.29
N VAL A 405 -25.20 20.04 0.36
CA VAL A 405 -25.05 19.32 1.64
C VAL A 405 -25.64 20.08 2.83
N SER A 406 -25.87 21.39 2.69
CA SER A 406 -26.55 22.19 3.73
C SER A 406 -28.00 21.76 3.97
N HIS A 407 -28.61 21.00 3.05
CA HIS A 407 -29.98 20.56 3.19
C HIS A 407 -30.12 19.58 4.38
N PRO A 408 -31.15 19.70 5.24
CA PRO A 408 -31.30 18.86 6.44
C PRO A 408 -31.44 17.35 6.16
N GLN A 409 -31.85 17.00 4.94
CA GLN A 409 -32.03 15.60 4.51
C GLN A 409 -30.74 14.96 3.98
N ILE A 410 -29.64 15.70 3.89
CA ILE A 410 -28.33 15.20 3.48
C ILE A 410 -27.42 15.27 4.70
N ASP A 411 -26.89 14.13 5.14
CA ASP A 411 -26.07 14.04 6.35
C ASP A 411 -24.56 14.17 6.05
N GLY A 412 -24.17 14.20 4.78
CA GLY A 412 -22.76 14.37 4.46
C GLY A 412 -22.43 14.44 2.97
N LEU A 413 -21.17 14.77 2.72
CA LEU A 413 -20.54 14.83 1.42
C LEU A 413 -19.70 13.58 1.18
N PHE A 414 -19.85 12.99 0.00
CA PHE A 414 -18.98 11.96 -0.54
C PHE A 414 -18.22 12.51 -1.74
N ILE A 415 -16.88 12.55 -1.68
CA ILE A 415 -16.04 12.93 -2.81
C ILE A 415 -15.40 11.71 -3.47
N ASP A 416 -15.81 11.44 -4.71
CA ASP A 416 -15.15 10.43 -5.55
C ASP A 416 -13.88 10.97 -6.21
N ALA A 417 -12.98 10.06 -6.56
CA ALA A 417 -11.73 10.32 -7.26
C ALA A 417 -10.74 11.25 -6.53
N ILE A 418 -10.94 11.51 -5.23
CA ILE A 418 -10.05 12.34 -4.40
C ILE A 418 -8.61 11.80 -4.37
N ALA A 419 -8.41 10.48 -4.19
CA ALA A 419 -7.09 9.86 -4.29
C ALA A 419 -6.51 9.79 -5.72
N LYS A 420 -7.27 10.24 -6.72
CA LYS A 420 -6.85 10.32 -8.13
C LYS A 420 -6.42 11.75 -8.51
N THR A 421 -6.45 12.70 -7.57
CA THR A 421 -6.17 14.13 -7.76
C THR A 421 -5.21 14.67 -6.71
N PRO A 422 -4.29 15.56 -7.13
CA PRO A 422 -3.01 15.09 -7.65
C PRO A 422 -2.45 13.95 -6.79
N LYS A 423 -1.80 12.96 -7.43
CA LYS A 423 -1.15 11.89 -6.66
C LYS A 423 -0.15 12.50 -5.69
N GLU A 424 -0.17 12.08 -4.43
CA GLU A 424 0.88 12.44 -3.46
C GLU A 424 2.25 12.11 -4.05
N ASP A 425 2.99 13.17 -4.36
CA ASP A 425 4.39 13.15 -4.76
C ASP A 425 5.21 13.58 -3.55
N LEU A 426 6.32 12.91 -3.28
CA LEU A 426 7.25 13.33 -2.23
C LEU A 426 7.80 14.73 -2.49
N ASN A 427 7.97 15.10 -3.77
CA ASN A 427 8.46 16.42 -4.16
C ASN A 427 7.38 17.50 -4.12
N ASN A 428 6.10 17.11 -4.09
CA ASN A 428 4.97 18.05 -4.09
C ASN A 428 3.81 17.45 -3.27
N PRO A 429 3.95 17.37 -1.94
CA PRO A 429 2.92 16.78 -1.08
C PRO A 429 1.65 17.64 -1.10
N LEU A 430 0.52 17.05 -0.76
CA LEU A 430 -0.75 17.79 -0.68
C LEU A 430 -0.70 18.89 0.39
N PHE A 431 0.06 18.65 1.46
CA PHE A 431 0.24 19.56 2.59
C PHE A 431 1.73 19.74 2.91
N VAL A 432 2.11 20.97 3.26
CA VAL A 432 3.45 21.33 3.75
C VAL A 432 3.26 22.11 5.05
N ASN A 433 3.89 21.69 6.15
CA ASN A 433 3.71 22.31 7.47
C ASN A 433 2.23 22.46 7.88
N GLY A 434 1.42 21.42 7.62
CA GLY A 434 -0.01 21.41 7.89
C GLY A 434 -0.87 22.34 7.01
N LYS A 435 -0.28 23.04 6.04
CA LYS A 435 -1.00 23.96 5.14
C LYS A 435 -1.19 23.33 3.76
N PRO A 436 -2.31 23.61 3.06
CA PRO A 436 -2.53 23.18 1.69
C PRO A 436 -1.41 23.67 0.76
N ASN A 437 -0.81 22.77 0.00
CA ASN A 437 0.33 23.06 -0.89
C ASN A 437 -0.05 22.95 -2.39
N THR A 438 -1.16 22.29 -2.71
CA THR A 438 -1.64 22.16 -4.09
C THR A 438 -2.98 22.87 -4.28
N ASP A 439 -3.31 23.26 -5.52
CA ASP A 439 -4.62 23.84 -5.84
C ASP A 439 -5.80 22.95 -5.44
N PHE A 440 -5.63 21.63 -5.54
CA PHE A 440 -6.63 20.68 -5.08
C PHE A 440 -6.73 20.66 -3.56
N ALA A 441 -5.60 20.70 -2.84
CA ALA A 441 -5.62 20.77 -1.38
C ALA A 441 -6.29 22.06 -0.89
N LEU A 442 -6.11 23.19 -1.60
CA LEU A 442 -6.81 24.45 -1.30
C LEU A 442 -8.33 24.31 -1.44
N LEU A 443 -8.80 23.62 -2.48
CA LEU A 443 -10.22 23.31 -2.66
C LEU A 443 -10.77 22.46 -1.50
N VAL A 444 -10.07 21.37 -1.16
CA VAL A 444 -10.51 20.44 -0.12
C VAL A 444 -10.50 21.12 1.26
N ASP A 445 -9.50 21.95 1.55
CA ASP A 445 -9.40 22.74 2.78
C ASP A 445 -10.55 23.76 2.90
N ASP A 446 -10.88 24.46 1.81
CA ASP A 446 -12.02 25.39 1.78
C ASP A 446 -13.35 24.67 2.03
N VAL A 447 -13.56 23.52 1.37
CA VAL A 447 -14.74 22.68 1.62
C VAL A 447 -14.79 22.22 3.06
N ALA A 448 -13.69 21.70 3.61
CA ALA A 448 -13.65 21.20 4.98
C ALA A 448 -13.97 22.29 6.02
N LYS A 449 -13.42 23.50 5.85
CA LYS A 449 -13.64 24.62 6.77
C LYS A 449 -15.07 25.16 6.76
N ASN A 450 -15.75 25.07 5.61
CA ASN A 450 -17.10 25.59 5.44
C ASN A 450 -18.18 24.51 5.54
N LEU A 451 -17.81 23.22 5.55
CA LEU A 451 -18.76 22.12 5.72
C LEU A 451 -19.29 22.14 7.17
N PRO A 452 -20.62 22.18 7.39
CA PRO A 452 -21.18 22.23 8.72
C PRO A 452 -20.71 21.07 9.61
N GLY A 453 -20.58 21.32 10.92
CA GLY A 453 -20.03 20.35 11.87
C GLY A 453 -20.87 19.08 12.02
N ASP A 454 -22.16 19.14 11.72
CA ASP A 454 -23.09 18.00 11.73
C ASP A 454 -23.10 17.20 10.41
N LYS A 455 -22.21 17.51 9.47
CA LYS A 455 -22.12 16.82 8.18
C LYS A 455 -20.87 15.97 8.09
N LEU A 456 -21.02 14.72 7.65
CA LEU A 456 -19.89 13.85 7.34
C LEU A 456 -19.14 14.31 6.10
N PHE A 457 -17.83 14.12 6.11
CA PHE A 457 -16.98 14.23 4.94
C PHE A 457 -16.28 12.89 4.66
N ILE A 458 -16.78 12.16 3.67
CA ILE A 458 -16.22 10.88 3.22
C ILE A 458 -15.51 11.04 1.87
N GLY A 459 -14.33 10.45 1.72
CA GLY A 459 -13.60 10.42 0.44
C GLY A 459 -13.34 9.02 -0.09
N ASN A 460 -13.28 8.86 -1.41
CA ASN A 460 -12.69 7.68 -2.06
C ASN A 460 -11.15 7.75 -1.98
N THR A 461 -10.62 7.46 -0.78
CA THR A 461 -9.28 7.88 -0.34
C THR A 461 -8.30 6.72 -0.21
N LEU A 462 -8.55 5.82 0.75
CA LEU A 462 -7.59 4.81 1.15
C LEU A 462 -7.38 3.75 0.06
N ARG A 463 -6.11 3.57 -0.34
CA ARG A 463 -5.72 2.70 -1.46
C ARG A 463 -4.37 2.03 -1.25
N ALA A 464 -4.32 0.70 -1.32
CA ALA A 464 -3.06 -0.03 -1.31
C ALA A 464 -2.17 0.31 -2.52
N GLU A 465 -2.76 0.72 -3.66
CA GLU A 465 -2.03 1.02 -4.88
C GLU A 465 -1.47 2.45 -4.98
N THR A 466 -1.54 3.24 -3.91
CA THR A 466 -1.01 4.61 -3.83
C THR A 466 0.11 4.74 -2.79
N ASN A 467 0.93 5.77 -2.96
CA ASN A 467 1.93 6.15 -1.95
C ASN A 467 1.23 6.46 -0.64
N ASN A 468 1.78 5.97 0.48
CA ASN A 468 1.28 6.24 1.82
C ASN A 468 -0.22 5.90 2.05
N GLY A 469 -0.83 5.08 1.19
CA GLY A 469 -2.26 4.77 1.25
C GLY A 469 -3.19 5.93 0.91
N SER A 470 -2.68 7.05 0.39
CA SER A 470 -3.37 8.35 0.29
C SER A 470 -3.86 8.89 1.65
N ARG A 471 -3.23 8.50 2.77
CA ARG A 471 -3.68 8.85 4.11
C ARG A 471 -3.75 10.36 4.36
N SER A 472 -2.98 11.20 3.65
CA SER A 472 -2.95 12.64 3.94
C SER A 472 -4.30 13.33 3.75
N HIS A 473 -5.18 12.82 2.89
CA HIS A 473 -6.54 13.34 2.74
C HIS A 473 -7.41 13.17 3.99
N LEU A 474 -7.06 12.22 4.88
CA LEU A 474 -7.80 11.94 6.11
C LEU A 474 -7.64 13.03 7.19
N LYS A 475 -6.77 14.02 6.95
CA LYS A 475 -6.68 15.25 7.75
C LYS A 475 -8.04 15.94 7.90
N TYR A 476 -8.84 15.97 6.84
CA TYR A 476 -10.14 16.66 6.82
C TYR A 476 -11.35 15.75 6.72
N GLN A 477 -11.14 14.49 6.36
CA GLN A 477 -12.22 13.52 6.14
C GLN A 477 -12.54 12.78 7.43
N ASP A 478 -13.83 12.64 7.71
CA ASP A 478 -14.36 11.83 8.81
C ASP A 478 -14.26 10.33 8.51
N GLY A 479 -13.96 9.96 7.27
CA GLY A 479 -13.81 8.58 6.87
C GLY A 479 -13.41 8.36 5.43
N SER A 480 -13.21 7.08 5.09
CA SER A 480 -12.85 6.66 3.75
C SER A 480 -13.84 5.63 3.20
N TYR A 481 -14.22 5.84 1.97
CA TYR A 481 -14.64 4.77 1.06
C TYR A 481 -13.41 4.08 0.47
N LEU A 482 -13.49 2.77 0.32
CA LEU A 482 -12.44 1.96 -0.29
C LEU A 482 -13.02 1.12 -1.44
N GLU A 483 -12.40 1.24 -2.60
CA GLU A 483 -12.56 0.32 -3.73
C GLU A 483 -11.18 -0.14 -4.17
N ARG A 484 -11.12 -1.20 -4.99
CA ARG A 484 -9.86 -1.66 -5.59
C ARG A 484 -8.83 -2.13 -4.55
N TRP A 485 -9.31 -2.50 -3.37
CA TRP A 485 -8.54 -3.02 -2.22
C TRP A 485 -7.74 -4.31 -2.52
N THR A 486 -7.89 -4.91 -3.70
CA THR A 486 -7.12 -6.07 -4.17
C THR A 486 -5.96 -5.72 -5.10
N ILE A 487 -5.84 -4.46 -5.52
CA ILE A 487 -4.96 -4.05 -6.61
C ILE A 487 -3.57 -3.69 -6.07
N PRO A 488 -2.51 -4.36 -6.55
CA PRO A 488 -1.14 -4.04 -6.15
C PRO A 488 -0.66 -2.72 -6.76
N MET A 489 0.18 -2.01 -6.00
CA MET A 489 0.93 -0.86 -6.49
C MET A 489 1.88 -1.30 -7.62
N LYS A 490 1.83 -0.58 -8.75
CA LYS A 490 2.72 -0.82 -9.90
C LYS A 490 4.10 -0.18 -9.67
N GLY A 491 5.13 -0.79 -10.24
CA GLY A 491 6.49 -0.21 -10.24
C GLY A 491 7.30 -0.46 -8.96
N THR A 492 6.74 -1.19 -8.00
CA THR A 492 7.43 -1.57 -6.76
C THR A 492 8.52 -2.61 -7.00
N SER A 493 9.62 -2.51 -6.25
CA SER A 493 10.70 -3.50 -6.24
C SER A 493 11.10 -3.83 -4.79
N PRO A 494 10.78 -5.03 -4.28
CA PRO A 494 10.12 -6.15 -4.97
C PRO A 494 8.69 -5.83 -5.40
N LYS A 495 8.21 -6.56 -6.42
CA LYS A 495 6.86 -6.39 -6.96
C LYS A 495 5.82 -6.80 -5.93
N MET A 496 4.88 -5.89 -5.66
CA MET A 496 3.74 -6.14 -4.79
C MET A 496 2.79 -7.21 -5.36
N SER A 497 2.44 -8.21 -4.56
CA SER A 497 1.43 -9.21 -4.92
C SER A 497 0.01 -8.73 -4.60
N SER A 498 -1.01 -9.43 -5.09
CA SER A 498 -2.40 -9.14 -4.68
C SER A 498 -2.63 -9.47 -3.20
N ALA A 499 -1.95 -10.49 -2.66
CA ALA A 499 -2.04 -10.85 -1.25
C ALA A 499 -1.47 -9.73 -0.36
N ASP A 500 -0.35 -9.13 -0.75
CA ASP A 500 0.22 -7.95 -0.08
C ASP A 500 -0.78 -6.78 -0.15
N ALA A 501 -1.41 -6.53 -1.30
CA ALA A 501 -2.35 -5.42 -1.46
C ALA A 501 -3.61 -5.56 -0.59
N ILE A 502 -4.14 -6.77 -0.47
CA ILE A 502 -5.29 -7.07 0.39
C ILE A 502 -4.90 -6.89 1.86
N SER A 503 -3.75 -7.44 2.23
CA SER A 503 -3.21 -7.32 3.59
C SER A 503 -2.99 -5.86 3.99
N LEU A 504 -2.47 -5.06 3.07
CA LEU A 504 -2.28 -3.64 3.23
C LEU A 504 -3.60 -2.86 3.33
N SER A 505 -4.61 -3.26 2.57
CA SER A 505 -5.94 -2.65 2.65
C SER A 505 -6.63 -2.96 3.98
N ILE A 506 -6.46 -4.18 4.51
CA ILE A 506 -6.88 -4.53 5.88
C ILE A 506 -6.21 -3.59 6.88
N GLN A 507 -4.90 -3.37 6.73
CA GLN A 507 -4.15 -2.45 7.60
C GLN A 507 -4.69 -1.01 7.54
N LEU A 508 -4.87 -0.46 6.34
CA LEU A 508 -5.40 0.90 6.17
C LEU A 508 -6.78 1.08 6.81
N MET A 509 -7.68 0.10 6.65
CA MET A 509 -9.00 0.13 7.25
C MET A 509 -8.94 0.08 8.77
N ARG A 510 -8.13 -0.84 9.32
CA ARG A 510 -7.94 -0.97 10.76
C ARG A 510 -7.36 0.30 11.38
N GLU A 511 -6.37 0.90 10.72
CA GLU A 511 -5.65 2.07 11.23
C GLU A 511 -6.63 3.23 11.31
N ALA A 512 -7.34 3.52 10.22
CA ALA A 512 -8.35 4.57 10.21
C ALA A 512 -9.51 4.28 11.20
N SER A 513 -9.98 3.04 11.31
CA SER A 513 -11.04 2.71 12.27
C SER A 513 -10.59 2.89 13.73
N SER A 514 -9.33 2.57 14.07
CA SER A 514 -8.78 2.84 15.40
C SER A 514 -8.72 4.33 15.76
N LYS A 515 -8.67 5.19 14.74
CA LYS A 515 -8.72 6.66 14.86
C LYS A 515 -10.14 7.20 14.81
N GLY A 516 -11.15 6.35 14.99
CA GLY A 516 -12.57 6.74 14.98
C GLY A 516 -13.10 7.14 13.60
N LYS A 517 -12.37 6.83 12.51
CA LYS A 517 -12.83 7.15 11.15
C LYS A 517 -13.90 6.17 10.68
N VAL A 518 -14.84 6.69 9.89
CA VAL A 518 -15.81 5.85 9.17
C VAL A 518 -15.10 5.07 8.05
N ILE A 519 -15.31 3.76 7.99
CA ILE A 519 -14.82 2.90 6.92
C ILE A 519 -15.99 2.40 6.08
N MET A 520 -15.98 2.67 4.78
CA MET A 520 -17.00 2.20 3.84
C MET A 520 -16.33 1.33 2.77
N LEU A 521 -16.30 0.01 2.98
CA LEU A 521 -15.70 -0.91 2.01
C LEU A 521 -16.70 -1.22 0.89
N GLN A 522 -16.37 -0.85 -0.35
CA GLN A 522 -17.05 -1.34 -1.54
C GLN A 522 -16.43 -2.64 -1.99
N SER A 523 -17.27 -3.67 -2.14
CA SER A 523 -16.82 -4.94 -2.65
C SER A 523 -17.76 -5.54 -3.70
N SER A 524 -17.23 -6.55 -4.37
CA SER A 524 -17.87 -7.41 -5.36
C SER A 524 -17.23 -8.80 -5.26
N PRO A 525 -17.74 -9.83 -5.95
CA PRO A 525 -17.04 -11.10 -6.08
C PRO A 525 -15.57 -10.92 -6.48
N VAL A 526 -14.64 -11.53 -5.73
CA VAL A 526 -13.20 -11.54 -6.04
C VAL A 526 -12.82 -12.96 -6.45
N THR A 527 -13.11 -13.28 -7.71
CA THR A 527 -12.96 -14.61 -8.30
C THR A 527 -12.66 -14.48 -9.79
N ASP A 528 -12.13 -15.54 -10.40
CA ASP A 528 -11.95 -15.64 -11.84
C ASP A 528 -13.21 -16.19 -12.54
N ASP A 529 -14.23 -16.62 -11.77
CA ASP A 529 -15.51 -17.09 -12.32
C ASP A 529 -16.20 -15.94 -13.09
N PRO A 530 -16.64 -16.17 -14.34
CA PRO A 530 -17.28 -15.14 -15.15
C PRO A 530 -18.64 -14.74 -14.56
N ILE A 531 -18.94 -13.43 -14.63
CA ILE A 531 -20.24 -12.89 -14.20
C ILE A 531 -21.33 -13.39 -15.16
N PRO A 532 -22.40 -14.04 -14.68
CA PRO A 532 -23.50 -14.49 -15.53
C PRO A 532 -24.27 -13.32 -16.17
N ASN A 533 -25.01 -13.63 -17.23
CA ASN A 533 -25.77 -12.61 -17.98
C ASN A 533 -27.13 -12.32 -17.34
N SER A 534 -27.87 -13.33 -16.86
CA SER A 534 -29.23 -13.13 -16.36
C SER A 534 -29.25 -12.63 -14.91
N LEU A 535 -30.29 -11.85 -14.56
CA LEU A 535 -30.43 -11.28 -13.21
C LEU A 535 -30.49 -12.37 -12.11
N VAL A 536 -31.21 -13.47 -12.37
CA VAL A 536 -31.35 -14.59 -11.43
C VAL A 536 -30.00 -15.27 -11.18
N GLU A 537 -29.23 -15.54 -12.25
CA GLU A 537 -27.91 -16.14 -12.13
C GLU A 537 -26.90 -15.18 -11.50
N LYS A 538 -26.95 -13.88 -11.80
CA LYS A 538 -26.14 -12.87 -11.12
C LYS A 538 -26.41 -12.86 -9.61
N LYS A 539 -27.68 -12.98 -9.19
CA LYS A 539 -28.02 -13.05 -7.76
C LYS A 539 -27.39 -14.27 -7.08
N ALA A 540 -27.51 -15.45 -7.71
CA ALA A 540 -26.90 -16.68 -7.22
C ALA A 540 -25.36 -16.61 -7.21
N TYR A 541 -24.76 -16.00 -8.23
CA TYR A 541 -23.33 -15.74 -8.32
C TYR A 541 -22.82 -14.89 -7.15
N LEU A 542 -23.51 -13.79 -6.82
CA LEU A 542 -23.13 -12.96 -5.68
C LEU A 542 -23.19 -13.73 -4.37
N ALA A 543 -24.29 -14.45 -4.14
CA ALA A 543 -24.49 -15.26 -2.92
C ALA A 543 -23.42 -16.37 -2.79
N LYS A 544 -22.97 -16.96 -3.90
CA LYS A 544 -21.90 -17.96 -3.93
C LYS A 544 -20.53 -17.40 -3.54
N HIS A 545 -20.24 -16.14 -3.88
CA HIS A 545 -18.89 -15.57 -3.77
C HIS A 545 -18.73 -14.52 -2.65
N VAL A 546 -19.73 -14.34 -1.78
CA VAL A 546 -19.72 -13.31 -0.74
C VAL A 546 -18.72 -13.58 0.39
N ASP A 547 -18.45 -14.84 0.71
CA ASP A 547 -17.72 -15.23 1.93
C ASP A 547 -16.29 -14.64 1.98
N PHE A 548 -15.56 -14.64 0.86
CA PHE A 548 -14.20 -14.09 0.83
C PHE A 548 -14.14 -12.58 1.09
N PRO A 549 -14.82 -11.72 0.31
CA PRO A 549 -14.82 -10.28 0.57
C PRO A 549 -15.43 -9.92 1.92
N LEU A 550 -16.46 -10.66 2.37
CA LEU A 550 -17.03 -10.44 3.69
C LEU A 550 -16.05 -10.80 4.80
N ALA A 551 -15.31 -11.91 4.68
CA ALA A 551 -14.29 -12.27 5.66
C ALA A 551 -13.18 -11.21 5.74
N VAL A 552 -12.72 -10.68 4.60
CA VAL A 552 -11.73 -9.57 4.57
C VAL A 552 -12.27 -8.34 5.32
N PHE A 553 -13.52 -7.96 5.08
CA PHE A 553 -14.18 -6.89 5.84
C PHE A 553 -14.20 -7.18 7.34
N LEU A 554 -14.65 -8.36 7.75
CA LEU A 554 -14.78 -8.74 9.16
C LEU A 554 -13.42 -8.84 9.87
N ILE A 555 -12.35 -9.20 9.16
CA ILE A 555 -10.99 -9.10 9.71
C ILE A 555 -10.64 -7.64 10.00
N ALA A 556 -11.00 -6.71 9.13
CA ALA A 556 -10.62 -5.31 9.26
C ALA A 556 -11.57 -4.45 10.12
N ALA A 557 -12.83 -4.84 10.26
CA ALA A 557 -13.90 -3.99 10.78
C ALA A 557 -13.66 -3.56 12.24
N GLY A 558 -13.63 -2.26 12.51
CA GLY A 558 -13.83 -1.73 13.85
C GLY A 558 -15.16 -0.99 13.95
N GLU A 559 -15.33 -0.21 15.02
CA GLU A 559 -16.48 0.68 15.15
C GLU A 559 -16.56 1.64 13.94
N ASN A 560 -17.78 1.94 13.49
CA ASN A 560 -18.06 2.75 12.30
C ASN A 560 -17.52 2.18 10.97
N SER A 561 -17.39 0.86 10.86
CA SER A 561 -17.07 0.16 9.60
C SER A 561 -18.32 -0.44 8.95
N PHE A 562 -18.52 -0.20 7.65
CA PHE A 562 -19.70 -0.59 6.88
C PHE A 562 -19.29 -1.33 5.59
N PHE A 563 -20.07 -2.36 5.24
CA PHE A 563 -19.83 -3.23 4.09
C PHE A 563 -20.84 -3.02 2.96
N SER A 564 -20.36 -2.93 1.72
CA SER A 564 -21.18 -2.94 0.50
C SER A 564 -20.75 -4.09 -0.42
N TYR A 565 -21.73 -4.72 -1.07
CA TYR A 565 -21.49 -5.86 -1.96
C TYR A 565 -22.41 -5.82 -3.19
N GLN A 566 -21.90 -5.30 -4.32
CA GLN A 566 -22.70 -5.00 -5.50
C GLN A 566 -21.97 -5.37 -6.80
N LEU A 567 -22.70 -5.55 -7.91
CA LEU A 567 -22.13 -5.57 -9.26
C LEU A 567 -22.21 -4.22 -9.97
N GLY A 568 -23.12 -3.37 -9.54
CA GLY A 568 -23.33 -2.04 -10.08
C GLY A 568 -24.26 -1.25 -9.18
N VAL A 569 -24.34 0.05 -9.42
CA VAL A 569 -25.08 1.00 -8.54
C VAL A 569 -26.44 1.41 -9.12
N SER A 570 -26.78 0.92 -10.33
CA SER A 570 -28.00 1.33 -11.03
C SER A 570 -29.20 0.49 -10.60
N ALA A 571 -30.23 1.14 -10.07
CA ALA A 571 -31.54 0.55 -9.83
C ALA A 571 -32.49 0.62 -11.03
N ASP A 572 -31.99 1.05 -12.19
CA ASP A 572 -32.72 0.90 -13.45
C ASP A 572 -32.71 -0.56 -13.91
N GLU A 573 -33.91 -1.17 -13.95
CA GLU A 573 -34.13 -2.55 -14.37
C GLU A 573 -33.54 -2.87 -15.76
N LYS A 574 -33.46 -1.87 -16.65
CA LYS A 574 -32.90 -2.05 -18.00
C LYS A 574 -31.40 -2.30 -17.99
N VAL A 575 -30.68 -1.87 -16.95
CA VAL A 575 -29.24 -2.09 -16.80
C VAL A 575 -28.95 -3.53 -16.34
N GLN A 576 -29.92 -4.18 -15.69
CA GLN A 576 -29.79 -5.53 -15.15
C GLN A 576 -28.57 -5.74 -14.23
N ASP A 577 -28.17 -4.70 -13.49
CA ASP A 577 -27.16 -4.78 -12.45
C ASP A 577 -27.75 -5.28 -11.12
N ILE A 578 -26.89 -5.82 -10.25
CA ILE A 578 -27.26 -6.13 -8.86
C ILE A 578 -26.72 -5.00 -7.98
N TRP A 579 -27.61 -4.07 -7.65
CA TRP A 579 -27.35 -2.94 -6.75
C TRP A 579 -27.72 -3.24 -5.30
N ASN A 580 -28.59 -4.21 -5.04
CA ASN A 580 -29.02 -4.55 -3.68
C ASN A 580 -28.64 -5.99 -3.33
N SER A 581 -27.99 -6.19 -2.19
CA SER A 581 -27.56 -7.49 -1.67
C SER A 581 -28.33 -8.00 -0.45
N ASP A 582 -29.45 -7.37 -0.07
CA ASP A 582 -30.29 -7.76 1.09
C ASP A 582 -30.77 -9.20 1.05
N TYR A 583 -30.86 -9.80 -0.14
CA TYR A 583 -31.31 -11.19 -0.28
C TYR A 583 -30.24 -12.22 0.13
N ILE A 584 -28.99 -11.81 0.37
CA ILE A 584 -27.89 -12.72 0.72
C ILE A 584 -27.97 -13.07 2.21
N PRO A 585 -28.18 -14.36 2.57
CA PRO A 585 -28.39 -14.74 3.97
C PRO A 585 -27.26 -14.34 4.91
N GLN A 586 -26.00 -14.48 4.48
CA GLN A 586 -24.84 -14.13 5.30
C GLN A 586 -24.87 -12.67 5.76
N LEU A 587 -25.39 -11.75 4.95
CA LEU A 587 -25.42 -10.31 5.25
C LEU A 587 -26.50 -9.90 6.24
N ASN A 588 -27.40 -10.82 6.61
CA ASN A 588 -28.53 -10.57 7.51
C ASN A 588 -28.44 -11.40 8.80
N ARG A 589 -27.34 -12.13 9.01
CA ARG A 589 -27.14 -12.93 10.23
C ARG A 589 -26.69 -12.03 11.38
N PRO A 590 -27.01 -12.41 12.64
CA PRO A 590 -26.43 -11.76 13.81
C PRO A 590 -24.91 -11.84 13.76
N LEU A 591 -24.21 -10.72 13.99
CA LEU A 591 -22.73 -10.67 14.00
C LEU A 591 -22.20 -10.73 15.43
N GLY A 592 -22.68 -9.80 16.26
CA GLY A 592 -22.25 -9.57 17.64
C GLY A 592 -20.88 -8.90 17.73
N GLN A 593 -20.48 -8.49 18.93
CA GLN A 593 -19.22 -7.75 19.11
C GLN A 593 -17.99 -8.61 18.78
N PRO A 594 -16.88 -8.01 18.30
CA PRO A 594 -15.62 -8.73 18.18
C PRO A 594 -15.14 -9.19 19.56
N LEU A 595 -14.86 -10.49 19.69
CA LEU A 595 -14.36 -11.11 20.93
C LEU A 595 -12.83 -11.08 21.02
N THR A 596 -12.16 -10.94 19.88
CA THR A 596 -10.70 -10.87 19.80
C THR A 596 -10.28 -9.85 18.75
N GLU A 597 -9.10 -9.30 18.97
CA GLU A 597 -8.35 -8.69 17.88
C GLU A 597 -8.06 -9.74 16.78
N PRO A 598 -7.94 -9.32 15.51
CA PRO A 598 -7.50 -10.18 14.44
C PRO A 598 -6.10 -10.72 14.68
N LYS A 599 -5.90 -12.00 14.39
CA LYS A 599 -4.60 -12.67 14.42
C LYS A 599 -4.15 -12.95 12.99
N GLN A 600 -2.91 -12.61 12.69
CA GLN A 600 -2.28 -12.88 11.39
C GLN A 600 -1.19 -13.96 11.53
N THR A 601 -1.07 -14.86 10.55
CA THR A 601 0.05 -15.78 10.39
C THR A 601 0.36 -15.92 8.91
N GLY A 602 1.36 -15.19 8.42
CA GLY A 602 1.60 -15.04 6.98
C GLY A 602 0.42 -14.31 6.31
N PHE A 603 -0.18 -14.93 5.28
CA PHE A 603 -1.37 -14.43 4.59
C PHE A 603 -2.69 -15.00 5.13
N ILE A 604 -2.65 -15.66 6.29
CA ILE A 604 -3.84 -16.22 6.95
C ILE A 604 -4.24 -15.30 8.10
N TYR A 605 -5.53 -14.96 8.15
CA TYR A 605 -6.13 -14.12 9.19
C TYR A 605 -7.28 -14.84 9.88
N GLU A 606 -7.40 -14.61 11.18
CA GLU A 606 -8.43 -15.17 12.03
C GLU A 606 -9.01 -14.08 12.93
N ARG A 607 -10.33 -14.06 13.12
CA ARG A 607 -10.99 -13.19 14.10
C ARG A 607 -12.27 -13.85 14.61
N LYS A 608 -12.65 -13.56 15.85
CA LYS A 608 -13.90 -14.06 16.43
C LYS A 608 -14.84 -12.92 16.76
N PHE A 609 -16.11 -13.13 16.45
CA PHE A 609 -17.25 -12.37 16.93
C PHE A 609 -18.14 -13.30 17.77
N GLU A 610 -19.10 -12.73 18.49
CA GLU A 610 -20.03 -13.51 19.33
C GLU A 610 -20.71 -14.63 18.54
N PHE A 611 -21.17 -14.34 17.31
CA PHE A 611 -21.94 -15.29 16.50
C PHE A 611 -21.23 -15.82 15.26
N VAL A 612 -19.97 -15.43 14.99
CA VAL A 612 -19.20 -15.96 13.86
C VAL A 612 -17.71 -16.04 14.14
N ASP A 613 -17.11 -17.17 13.77
CA ASP A 613 -15.65 -17.29 13.67
C ASP A 613 -15.22 -17.10 12.21
N VAL A 614 -14.28 -16.18 12.00
CA VAL A 614 -13.77 -15.75 10.69
C VAL A 614 -12.38 -16.33 10.48
N TRP A 615 -12.19 -16.98 9.34
CA TRP A 615 -10.89 -17.42 8.84
C TRP A 615 -10.75 -17.06 7.37
N VAL A 616 -9.62 -16.48 6.96
CA VAL A 616 -9.36 -16.12 5.57
C VAL A 616 -7.89 -16.30 5.19
N ASP A 617 -7.64 -16.91 4.04
CA ASP A 617 -6.34 -16.98 3.35
C ASP A 617 -6.40 -16.00 2.17
N VAL A 618 -5.75 -14.84 2.32
CA VAL A 618 -5.80 -13.77 1.31
C VAL A 618 -4.92 -14.05 0.09
N GLU A 619 -3.94 -14.96 0.22
CA GLU A 619 -3.11 -15.40 -0.90
C GLU A 619 -3.91 -16.29 -1.86
N LYS A 620 -4.67 -17.23 -1.30
CA LYS A 620 -5.52 -18.14 -2.10
C LYS A 620 -6.91 -17.60 -2.37
N LYS A 621 -7.29 -16.50 -1.72
CA LYS A 621 -8.63 -15.90 -1.78
C LYS A 621 -9.74 -16.85 -1.32
N ILE A 622 -9.48 -17.58 -0.24
CA ILE A 622 -10.42 -18.55 0.35
C ILE A 622 -10.78 -18.09 1.76
N ALA A 623 -12.06 -18.17 2.10
CA ALA A 623 -12.55 -17.85 3.43
C ALA A 623 -13.48 -18.93 3.97
N ARG A 624 -13.61 -18.96 5.29
CA ARG A 624 -14.59 -19.77 6.02
C ARG A 624 -15.21 -18.91 7.12
N LEU A 625 -16.52 -18.70 7.02
CA LEU A 625 -17.34 -18.03 8.04
C LEU A 625 -18.16 -19.09 8.78
N THR A 626 -17.79 -19.35 10.03
CA THR A 626 -18.45 -20.37 10.87
C THR A 626 -19.43 -19.69 11.83
N TRP A 627 -20.68 -19.59 11.39
CA TRP A 627 -21.77 -19.00 12.17
C TRP A 627 -22.20 -19.94 13.29
N LYS A 628 -22.50 -19.40 14.48
CA LYS A 628 -22.79 -20.14 15.73
C LYS A 628 -24.28 -20.19 16.04
#